data_AF-A0A7J0E9V2-F1
#
_entry.id   AF-A0A7J0E9V2-F1
#
_cell.length_a   1.000
_cell.length_b   1.000
_cell.length_c   1.000
_cell.angle_alpha   90.00
_cell.angle_beta   90.00
_cell.angle_gamma   90.00
#
_symmetry.space_group_name_H-M   'P 1'
#
loop_
_entity.id
_entity.type
_entity.pdbx_description
1 polymer ?
#
loop_
_entity_poly.entity_id
_entity_poly.type
_entity_poly.pdbx_seq_one_letter_code
_entity_poly.pdbx_strand_id
1 'polypeptide(L)'
;MREKLGFYVCVWFFLYGPCVGRFVVEKNSLKVTSPDSLRDVYECAIGNFGVPQYGGTMLGTVIYPTANQKACKSFSDFDLSFKSKPGGLPIFILADRGGLIS
;
A
#
# COMPACT_ATOMS: atom_id res chain seq x y z
N MET A 1 7.40 -28.28 -39.26
CA MET A 1 6.51 -27.94 -38.12
C MET A 1 7.25 -27.70 -36.80
N ARG A 2 8.34 -28.43 -36.50
CA ARG A 2 9.09 -28.31 -35.22
C ARG A 2 9.78 -26.96 -34.98
N GLU A 3 10.30 -26.31 -36.02
CA GLU A 3 11.05 -25.04 -35.87
C GLU A 3 10.14 -23.83 -35.61
N LYS A 4 8.95 -23.80 -36.23
CA LYS A 4 7.95 -22.78 -35.95
C LYS A 4 7.47 -22.85 -34.50
N LEU A 5 7.33 -24.06 -33.96
CA LEU A 5 6.94 -24.27 -32.57
C LEU A 5 7.99 -23.74 -31.59
N GLY A 6 9.27 -23.98 -31.86
CA GLY A 6 10.37 -23.43 -31.06
C GLY A 6 10.39 -21.89 -31.08
N PHE A 7 10.15 -21.28 -32.24
CA PHE A 7 10.07 -19.83 -32.36
C PHE A 7 8.91 -19.24 -31.54
N TYR A 8 7.72 -19.85 -31.60
CA TYR A 8 6.57 -19.40 -30.81
C TYR A 8 6.81 -19.55 -29.30
N VAL A 9 7.45 -20.63 -28.86
CA VAL A 9 7.79 -20.83 -27.43
C VAL A 9 8.79 -19.78 -26.94
N CYS A 10 9.80 -19.45 -27.74
CA CYS A 10 10.76 -18.39 -27.39
C CYS A 10 10.09 -17.02 -27.29
N VAL A 11 9.26 -16.64 -28.28
CA VAL A 11 8.54 -15.36 -28.25
C VAL A 11 7.61 -15.26 -27.04
N TRP A 12 6.96 -16.37 -26.64
CA TRP A 12 6.08 -16.41 -25.48
C TRP A 12 6.83 -16.20 -24.16
N PHE A 13 8.01 -16.80 -24.01
CA PHE A 13 8.88 -16.58 -22.85
C PHE A 13 9.43 -15.15 -22.78
N PHE A 14 9.77 -14.54 -23.92
CA PHE A 14 10.28 -13.16 -23.95
C PHE A 14 9.21 -12.11 -23.60
N LEU A 15 7.93 -12.39 -23.88
CA LEU A 15 6.81 -11.51 -23.52
C LEU A 15 6.42 -11.65 -22.04
N TYR A 16 6.81 -12.73 -21.37
CA TYR A 16 6.73 -12.93 -19.92
C TYR A 16 7.88 -12.21 -19.20
N GLY A 17 8.06 -10.92 -19.49
CA GLY A 17 9.02 -10.09 -18.75
C GLY A 17 8.54 -9.89 -17.31
N PRO A 18 9.41 -10.04 -16.29
CA PRO A 18 9.02 -9.72 -14.92
C PRO A 18 8.67 -8.24 -14.81
N CYS A 19 7.45 -7.91 -14.39
CA CYS A 19 7.04 -6.56 -14.06
C CYS A 19 7.74 -6.12 -12.77
N VAL A 20 8.96 -5.60 -12.87
CA VAL A 20 9.69 -5.10 -11.70
C VAL A 20 9.27 -3.66 -11.41
N GLY A 21 8.17 -3.49 -10.67
CA GLY A 21 7.83 -2.19 -10.09
C GLY A 21 8.82 -1.83 -8.99
N ARG A 22 9.65 -0.81 -9.20
CA ARG A 22 10.50 -0.25 -8.14
C ARG A 22 9.70 0.82 -7.40
N PHE A 23 9.41 0.58 -6.13
CA PHE A 23 9.00 1.64 -5.22
C PHE A 23 10.21 2.52 -4.97
N VAL A 24 10.24 3.70 -5.60
CA VAL A 24 11.19 4.76 -5.24
C VAL A 24 10.67 5.33 -3.93
N VAL A 25 11.23 4.82 -2.84
CA VAL A 25 10.84 5.20 -1.49
C VAL A 25 11.68 6.42 -1.09
N GLU A 26 11.03 7.54 -0.87
CA GLU A 26 11.64 8.66 -0.16
C GLU A 26 11.57 8.38 1.35
N LYS A 27 12.72 8.56 2.03
CA LYS A 27 12.75 8.56 3.49
C LYS A 27 12.01 9.81 3.96
N ASN A 28 10.98 9.61 4.76
CA ASN A 28 10.23 10.71 5.37
C ASN A 28 9.95 10.38 6.85
N SER A 29 9.38 11.33 7.56
CA SER A 29 9.05 11.20 8.98
C SER A 29 7.56 10.99 9.19
N LEU A 30 7.20 10.03 10.04
CA LEU A 30 5.86 9.85 10.58
C LEU A 30 5.87 10.24 12.06
N LYS A 31 5.07 11.22 12.46
CA LYS A 31 4.98 11.66 13.86
C LYS A 31 3.74 11.09 14.54
N VAL A 32 3.92 10.34 15.62
CA VAL A 32 2.83 9.90 16.50
C VAL A 32 2.63 10.98 17.56
N THR A 33 1.39 11.48 17.68
CA THR A 33 1.05 12.56 18.62
C THR A 33 0.41 12.06 19.90
N SER A 34 -0.20 10.87 19.89
CA SER A 34 -0.91 10.25 21.02
C SER A 34 -1.04 8.74 20.79
N PRO A 35 -1.05 7.90 21.85
CA PRO A 35 -0.86 8.22 23.27
C PRO A 35 0.60 8.57 23.60
N ASP A 36 0.85 9.17 24.78
CA ASP A 36 2.20 9.60 25.19
C ASP A 36 3.22 8.45 25.23
N SER A 37 2.77 7.22 25.44
CA SER A 37 3.64 6.03 25.44
C SER A 37 4.27 5.71 24.08
N LEU A 38 3.65 6.16 22.98
CA LEU A 38 4.11 5.94 21.61
C LEU A 38 4.52 7.23 20.91
N ARG A 39 4.44 8.37 21.60
CA ARG A 39 4.65 9.70 21.04
C ARG A 39 6.12 9.90 20.68
N ASP A 40 6.42 9.83 19.38
CA ASP A 40 7.74 10.12 18.83
C ASP A 40 7.66 10.41 17.32
N VAL A 41 8.81 10.73 16.72
CA VAL A 41 9.02 10.82 15.28
C VAL A 41 9.71 9.55 14.81
N TYR A 42 9.03 8.80 13.93
CA TYR A 42 9.50 7.55 13.36
C TYR A 42 9.92 7.75 11.91
N GLU A 43 10.90 6.98 11.46
CA GLU A 43 11.24 6.89 10.04
C GLU A 43 10.17 6.09 9.30
N CYS A 44 9.77 6.57 8.12
CA CYS A 44 8.85 5.85 7.26
C CYS A 44 9.24 5.96 5.79
N ALA A 45 8.72 5.00 5.04
CA ALA A 45 8.78 4.95 3.59
C ALA A 45 7.48 5.55 3.03
N ILE A 46 7.56 6.67 2.31
CA ILE A 46 6.38 7.25 1.64
C ILE A 46 6.45 6.95 0.14
N GLY A 47 5.35 6.40 -0.38
CA GLY A 47 5.18 6.21 -1.82
C GLY A 47 4.98 7.54 -2.53
N ASN A 48 5.58 7.70 -3.70
CA ASN A 48 5.45 8.89 -4.55
C ASN A 48 4.11 8.97 -5.32
N PHE A 49 3.09 8.27 -4.84
CA PHE A 49 1.75 8.20 -5.42
C PHE A 49 0.71 8.50 -4.35
N GLY A 50 -0.44 9.06 -4.76
CA GLY A 50 -1.50 9.45 -3.82
C GLY A 50 -1.18 10.67 -2.95
N VAL A 51 -0.03 11.31 -3.16
CA VAL A 51 0.40 12.56 -2.52
C VAL A 51 0.40 13.72 -3.54
N PRO A 52 0.08 14.96 -3.12
CA PRO A 52 0.17 16.12 -4.00
C PRO A 52 1.64 16.41 -4.39
N GLN A 53 1.84 17.10 -5.52
CA GLN A 53 3.18 17.51 -5.97
C GLN A 53 3.78 18.67 -5.15
N TYR A 54 3.01 19.23 -4.22
CA TYR A 54 3.45 20.26 -3.28
C TYR A 54 3.52 19.69 -1.86
N GLY A 55 4.37 20.27 -1.02
CA GLY A 55 4.53 19.83 0.37
C GLY A 55 3.24 20.00 1.18
N GLY A 56 2.98 19.06 2.09
CA GLY A 56 1.81 19.10 2.97
C GLY A 56 1.94 18.14 4.15
N THR A 57 1.01 18.26 5.10
CA THR A 57 0.93 17.35 6.25
C THR A 57 -0.51 16.90 6.43
N MET A 58 -0.71 15.62 6.69
CA MET A 58 -2.02 15.05 6.98
C MET A 58 -2.04 14.56 8.42
N LEU A 59 -2.99 15.05 9.21
CA LEU A 59 -3.26 14.58 10.57
C LEU A 59 -4.45 13.60 10.51
N GLY A 60 -4.34 12.47 11.21
CA GLY A 60 -5.36 11.44 11.20
C GLY A 60 -5.30 10.56 12.44
N THR A 61 -6.26 9.64 12.55
CA THR A 61 -6.26 8.58 13.58
C THR A 61 -5.94 7.23 12.94
N VAL A 62 -5.28 6.34 13.68
CA VAL A 62 -4.92 5.01 13.19
C VAL A 62 -5.96 3.98 13.61
N ILE A 63 -6.39 3.12 12.69
CA ILE A 63 -7.28 1.97 12.96
C ILE A 63 -6.62 0.70 12.43
N TYR A 64 -6.53 -0.31 13.29
CA TYR A 64 -6.21 -1.67 12.88
C TYR A 64 -7.53 -2.44 12.66
N PRO A 65 -7.80 -2.93 11.44
CA PRO A 65 -9.08 -3.54 11.12
C PRO A 65 -9.23 -4.92 11.78
N THR A 66 -10.46 -5.28 12.15
CA THR A 66 -10.78 -6.56 12.80
C THR A 66 -10.74 -7.75 11.84
N ALA A 67 -10.90 -7.49 10.53
CA ALA A 67 -10.78 -8.47 9.46
C ALA A 67 -10.02 -7.87 8.27
N ASN A 68 -9.53 -8.71 7.36
CA ASN A 68 -8.75 -8.29 6.19
C ASN A 68 -7.53 -7.41 6.55
N GLN A 69 -6.81 -7.77 7.63
CA GLN A 69 -5.64 -7.03 8.14
C GLN A 69 -4.51 -6.87 7.12
N LYS A 70 -4.42 -7.79 6.14
CA LYS A 70 -3.47 -7.72 5.02
C LYS A 70 -3.95 -6.87 3.85
N ALA A 71 -5.18 -6.34 3.91
CA ALA A 71 -5.81 -5.52 2.88
C ALA A 71 -5.80 -6.13 1.46
N CYS A 72 -5.80 -7.46 1.34
CA CYS A 72 -5.70 -8.17 0.05
C CYS A 72 -7.05 -8.39 -0.64
N LYS A 73 -8.15 -8.19 0.08
CA LYS A 73 -9.53 -8.26 -0.43
C LYS A 73 -10.22 -6.92 -0.25
N SER A 74 -11.40 -6.74 -0.83
CA SER A 74 -12.20 -5.54 -0.56
C SER A 74 -12.67 -5.53 0.89
N PHE A 75 -12.59 -4.37 1.55
CA PHE A 75 -13.13 -4.21 2.91
C PHE A 75 -14.67 -4.28 2.96
N SER A 76 -15.35 -4.01 1.84
CA SER A 76 -16.80 -4.18 1.72
C SER A 76 -17.25 -5.63 1.94
N ASP A 77 -16.40 -6.61 1.60
CA ASP A 77 -16.73 -8.03 1.73
C ASP A 77 -16.79 -8.48 3.21
N PHE A 78 -16.34 -7.61 4.11
CA PHE A 78 -16.31 -7.81 5.56
C PHE A 78 -17.18 -6.78 6.30
N ASP A 79 -18.05 -6.06 5.58
CA ASP A 79 -18.88 -4.97 6.11
C ASP A 79 -18.08 -3.85 6.82
N LEU A 80 -16.83 -3.63 6.41
CA LEU A 80 -15.94 -2.60 6.96
C LEU A 80 -15.92 -1.33 6.09
N SER A 81 -16.05 -0.17 6.74
CA SER A 81 -15.97 1.15 6.10
C SER A 81 -15.12 2.10 6.94
N PHE A 82 -14.17 2.80 6.30
CA PHE A 82 -13.23 3.73 6.93
C PHE A 82 -13.48 5.18 6.53
N LYS A 83 -14.72 5.51 6.16
CA LYS A 83 -15.10 6.90 5.92
C LYS A 83 -15.16 7.64 7.26
N SER A 84 -14.35 8.68 7.41
CA SER A 84 -14.43 9.56 8.58
C SER A 84 -15.77 10.28 8.61
N LYS A 85 -16.27 10.56 9.82
CA LYS A 85 -17.45 11.42 9.99
C LYS A 85 -17.11 12.85 9.55
N PRO A 86 -18.07 13.62 9.01
CA PRO A 86 -17.87 15.03 8.74
C PRO A 86 -17.33 15.77 9.98
N GLY A 87 -16.26 16.54 9.82
CA GLY A 87 -15.57 17.24 10.92
C GLY A 87 -14.66 16.35 11.78
N GLY A 88 -14.64 15.04 11.55
CA GLY A 88 -13.71 14.11 12.19
C GLY A 88 -12.35 14.07 11.51
N LEU A 89 -11.35 13.52 12.22
CA LEU A 89 -10.03 13.28 11.64
C LEU A 89 -10.11 12.18 10.55
N PRO A 90 -9.32 12.32 9.46
CA PRO A 90 -9.06 11.24 8.52
C PRO A 90 -8.61 9.95 9.22
N ILE A 91 -8.91 8.81 8.61
CA ILE A 91 -8.54 7.49 9.13
C ILE A 91 -7.34 6.96 8.34
N PHE A 92 -6.28 6.61 9.07
CA PHE A 92 -5.15 5.83 8.59
C PHE A 92 -5.38 4.36 8.94
N ILE A 93 -5.42 3.50 7.93
CA ILE A 93 -5.58 2.05 8.14
C ILE A 93 -4.20 1.45 8.35
N LEU A 94 -3.99 0.78 9.48
CA LEU A 94 -2.81 -0.04 9.72
C LEU A 94 -3.03 -1.41 9.08
N ALA A 95 -2.17 -1.77 8.12
CA ALA A 95 -2.25 -3.04 7.41
C ALA A 95 -0.96 -3.84 7.56
N ASP A 96 -1.12 -5.16 7.68
CA ASP A 96 -0.01 -6.10 7.77
C ASP A 96 0.55 -6.42 6.39
N ARG A 97 1.87 -6.58 6.33
CA ARG A 97 2.56 -6.97 5.11
C ARG A 97 2.20 -8.41 4.71
N GLY A 98 1.96 -8.63 3.41
CA GLY A 98 1.83 -9.96 2.79
C GLY A 98 0.41 -10.28 2.33
N GLY A 99 0.14 -11.52 1.90
CA GLY A 99 -1.20 -12.02 1.56
C GLY A 99 -1.54 -12.05 0.06
N LEU A 100 -0.95 -11.16 -0.74
CA LEU A 100 -0.92 -11.27 -2.20
C LEU A 100 0.40 -11.93 -2.60
N ILE A 101 0.33 -13.21 -2.95
CA ILE A 101 1.37 -13.88 -3.73
C ILE A 101 0.86 -13.77 -5.17
N SER A 102 1.64 -13.12 -6.03
CA SER A 102 1.37 -13.07 -7.46
C SER A 102 1.48 -14.45 -8.11
#